data_AF-A0A973ESX0-F1
#
_entry.id   AF-A0A973ESX0-F1
#
_cell.length_a   1.000
_cell.length_b   1.000
_cell.length_c   1.000
_cell.angle_alpha   90.00
_cell.angle_beta   90.00
_cell.angle_gamma   90.00
#
_symmetry.space_group_name_H-M   'P 1'
#
loop_
_entity.id
_entity.type
_entity.pdbx_description
1 polymer ?
#
loop_
_entity_poly.entity_id
_entity_poly.type
_entity_poly.pdbx_seq_one_letter_code
_entity_poly.pdbx_strand_id
1 'polypeptide(L)'
;MNLKDSTADDFKMLVQAARPTLFSATSRPELITSLVFANLMSERLWSASRQIAGSSSASPSGKRPAEMLARIHKFVNGRFYHARPLEFARIYGLHEREYIADVADLEANDYAMGILARGFEQRMGKVSWAPMLLEFLKMGLFPEYVYPTMDVILAHRPLLSDLPGKPLGMTSCADECILIASLALALQCCNLDDIILLGSPFHYSLFLFPEGGEGFWFNAKREFFEAGSWKALHGGGSGGNAKQAFEERMLIFDRVITPRGHAVFPFKKSTLSRVEVHALLEKMNRFLGMEL
;
A
#
# COMPACT_ATOMS: atom_id res chain seq x y z
N MET A 1 -36.95 -4.33 14.17
CA MET A 1 -35.66 -3.73 13.80
C MET A 1 -34.85 -3.62 15.08
N ASN A 2 -33.87 -4.50 15.25
CA ASN A 2 -33.26 -4.80 16.54
C ASN A 2 -32.06 -3.87 16.77
N LEU A 3 -32.23 -2.83 17.59
CA LEU A 3 -31.22 -1.78 17.83
C LEU A 3 -29.96 -2.26 18.58
N LYS A 4 -29.97 -3.49 19.12
CA LYS A 4 -28.82 -4.08 19.84
C LYS A 4 -27.74 -4.63 18.90
N ASP A 5 -28.12 -5.06 17.71
CA ASP A 5 -27.20 -5.65 16.74
C ASP A 5 -26.36 -4.55 16.03
N SER A 6 -26.92 -3.35 15.82
CA SER A 6 -26.19 -2.27 15.13
C SER A 6 -25.03 -1.70 15.94
N THR A 7 -25.15 -1.59 17.26
CA THR A 7 -24.10 -1.01 18.11
C THR A 7 -22.84 -1.87 18.20
N ALA A 8 -22.97 -3.20 18.13
CA ALA A 8 -21.84 -4.12 18.15
C ALA A 8 -21.07 -4.07 16.83
N ASP A 9 -21.79 -3.99 15.71
CA ASP A 9 -21.21 -3.82 14.39
C ASP A 9 -20.53 -2.46 14.25
N ASP A 10 -21.15 -1.37 14.71
CA ASP A 10 -20.56 -0.03 14.69
C ASP A 10 -19.26 0.04 15.50
N PHE A 11 -19.22 -0.60 16.69
CA PHE A 11 -18.01 -0.65 17.50
C PHE A 11 -16.91 -1.50 16.83
N LYS A 12 -17.25 -2.66 16.25
CA LYS A 12 -16.32 -3.49 15.47
C LYS A 12 -15.75 -2.70 14.28
N MET A 13 -16.59 -1.95 13.57
CA MET A 13 -16.16 -1.07 12.48
C MET A 13 -15.18 -0.01 12.98
N LEU A 14 -15.46 0.62 14.11
CA LEU A 14 -14.59 1.64 14.71
C LEU A 14 -13.23 1.07 15.12
N VAL A 15 -13.20 -0.11 15.74
CA VAL A 15 -11.95 -0.80 16.10
C VAL A 15 -11.12 -1.14 14.86
N GLN A 16 -11.77 -1.66 13.81
CA GLN A 16 -11.10 -1.97 12.54
C GLN A 16 -10.59 -0.71 11.83
N ALA A 17 -11.32 0.41 11.90
CA ALA A 17 -10.88 1.68 11.34
C ALA A 17 -9.72 2.31 12.13
N ALA A 18 -9.70 2.12 13.46
CA ALA A 18 -8.62 2.61 14.32
C ALA A 18 -7.31 1.81 14.14
N ARG A 19 -7.42 0.53 13.78
CA ARG A 19 -6.25 -0.35 13.55
C ARG A 19 -6.48 -1.30 12.37
N PRO A 20 -6.49 -0.79 11.11
CA PRO A 20 -6.68 -1.65 9.96
C PRO A 20 -5.56 -2.68 9.87
N THR A 21 -5.94 -3.93 9.65
CA THR A 21 -5.04 -5.04 9.36
C THR A 21 -5.12 -5.43 7.89
N LEU A 22 -4.14 -6.18 7.38
CA LEU A 22 -4.19 -6.81 6.06
C LEU A 22 -5.50 -7.55 5.80
N PHE A 23 -5.99 -8.30 6.77
CA PHE A 23 -7.24 -9.06 6.66
C PHE A 23 -8.47 -8.14 6.64
N SER A 24 -8.52 -7.11 7.48
CA SER A 24 -9.61 -6.12 7.43
C SER A 24 -9.61 -5.31 6.13
N ALA A 25 -8.44 -4.93 5.60
CA ALA A 25 -8.31 -4.25 4.32
C ALA A 25 -8.63 -5.18 3.13
N THR A 26 -8.58 -6.50 3.35
CA THR A 26 -9.01 -7.48 2.35
C THR A 26 -10.51 -7.39 2.14
N SER A 27 -11.31 -7.37 3.21
CA SER A 27 -12.77 -7.27 3.15
C SER A 27 -13.28 -5.85 2.90
N ARG A 28 -12.53 -4.85 3.36
CA ARG A 28 -12.85 -3.41 3.30
C ARG A 28 -11.68 -2.59 2.73
N PRO A 29 -11.49 -2.59 1.40
CA PRO A 29 -10.38 -1.90 0.75
C PRO A 29 -10.35 -0.38 1.03
N GLU A 30 -11.51 0.22 1.31
CA GLU A 30 -11.65 1.64 1.65
C GLU A 30 -10.85 2.05 2.90
N LEU A 31 -10.53 1.11 3.80
CA LEU A 31 -9.69 1.38 4.98
C LEU A 31 -8.29 1.89 4.58
N ILE A 32 -7.76 1.47 3.43
CA ILE A 32 -6.46 1.96 2.93
C ILE A 32 -6.52 3.46 2.63
N THR A 33 -7.60 3.93 1.99
CA THR A 33 -7.80 5.37 1.74
C THR A 33 -8.06 6.12 3.04
N SER A 34 -8.85 5.56 3.96
CA SER A 34 -9.06 6.14 5.29
C SER A 34 -7.75 6.40 6.03
N LEU A 35 -6.74 5.53 5.86
CA LEU A 35 -5.41 5.73 6.43
C LEU A 35 -4.64 6.89 5.78
N VAL A 36 -4.86 7.20 4.51
CA VAL A 36 -4.31 8.41 3.89
C VAL A 36 -4.86 9.65 4.58
N PHE A 37 -6.18 9.71 4.79
CA PHE A 37 -6.82 10.81 5.52
C PHE A 37 -6.38 10.88 6.99
N ALA A 38 -6.28 9.74 7.68
CA ALA A 38 -5.81 9.69 9.05
C ALA A 38 -4.37 10.21 9.18
N ASN A 39 -3.50 9.91 8.21
CA ASN A 39 -2.16 10.48 8.16
C ASN A 39 -2.19 12.00 7.93
N LEU A 40 -3.10 12.53 7.12
CA LEU A 40 -3.25 13.99 6.94
C LEU A 40 -3.69 14.71 8.22
N MET A 41 -4.26 13.99 9.19
CA MET A 41 -4.56 14.51 10.53
C MET A 41 -3.37 14.41 11.51
N SER A 42 -2.27 13.77 11.10
CA SER A 42 -1.06 13.61 11.91
C SER A 42 -0.16 14.85 11.87
N GLU A 43 0.14 15.44 13.03
CA GLU A 43 1.14 16.50 13.14
C GLU A 43 2.54 16.03 12.67
N ARG A 44 2.85 14.75 12.87
CA ARG A 44 4.15 14.17 12.47
C ARG A 44 4.29 14.10 10.95
N LEU A 45 3.20 13.82 10.23
CA LEU A 45 3.18 13.89 8.77
C LEU A 45 3.50 15.32 8.29
N TRP A 46 2.83 16.32 8.87
CA TRP A 46 3.07 17.72 8.50
C TRP A 46 4.48 18.20 8.88
N SER A 47 5.06 17.68 9.97
CA SER A 47 6.46 17.93 10.29
C SER A 47 7.40 17.33 9.25
N ALA A 48 7.11 16.10 8.79
CA ALA A 48 7.88 15.45 7.75
C ALA A 48 7.75 16.16 6.40
N SER A 49 6.54 16.63 6.03
CA SER A 49 6.34 17.40 4.79
C SER A 49 7.18 18.68 4.80
N ARG A 50 7.19 19.44 5.90
CA ARG A 50 8.07 20.62 6.05
C ARG A 50 9.56 20.27 5.92
N GLN A 51 9.98 19.17 6.53
CA GLN A 51 11.36 18.68 6.39
C GLN A 51 11.69 18.33 4.93
N ILE A 52 10.78 17.67 4.23
CA ILE A 52 10.94 17.28 2.82
C ILE A 52 10.97 18.52 1.93
N ALA A 53 10.12 19.53 2.17
CA ALA A 53 10.13 20.78 1.41
C ALA A 53 11.46 21.56 1.59
N GLY A 54 12.06 21.46 2.79
CA GLY A 54 13.23 22.22 3.22
C GLY A 54 12.85 23.56 3.84
N SER A 55 13.79 24.23 4.52
CA SER A 55 13.58 25.49 5.26
C SER A 55 13.22 26.71 4.39
N SER A 56 13.04 26.54 3.09
CA SER A 56 12.63 27.61 2.18
C SER A 56 11.14 27.84 2.34
N SER A 57 10.77 28.98 2.93
CA SER A 57 9.41 29.53 3.06
C SER A 57 8.72 29.85 1.72
N ALA A 58 9.35 29.54 0.59
CA ALA A 58 8.72 29.62 -0.71
C ALA A 58 7.66 28.52 -0.80
N SER A 59 6.40 28.93 -0.94
CA SER A 59 5.27 28.04 -1.17
C SER A 59 5.65 26.95 -2.19
N PRO A 60 5.37 25.65 -1.94
CA PRO A 60 5.76 24.54 -2.80
C PRO A 60 5.28 24.68 -4.27
N SER A 61 4.36 25.62 -4.53
CA SER A 61 3.89 26.10 -5.83
C SER A 61 4.95 26.38 -6.91
N GLY A 62 6.24 26.50 -6.58
CA GLY A 62 7.33 26.72 -7.55
C GLY A 62 8.14 25.49 -7.94
N LYS A 63 7.96 24.33 -7.28
CA LYS A 63 8.75 23.11 -7.55
C LYS A 63 7.96 22.15 -8.45
N ARG A 64 8.63 21.54 -9.44
CA ARG A 64 8.00 20.55 -10.34
C ARG A 64 7.54 19.32 -9.53
N PRO A 65 6.33 18.79 -9.73
CA PRO A 65 5.82 17.61 -9.01
C PRO A 65 6.80 16.43 -9.01
N ALA A 66 7.47 16.16 -10.13
CA ALA A 66 8.46 15.07 -10.24
C ALA A 66 9.59 15.16 -9.21
N GLU A 67 10.20 16.34 -9.05
CA GLU A 67 11.30 16.55 -8.10
C GLU A 67 10.86 16.32 -6.66
N MET A 68 9.64 16.77 -6.32
CA MET A 68 9.12 16.62 -4.96
C MET A 68 8.75 15.16 -4.67
N LEU A 69 8.13 14.47 -5.62
CA LEU A 69 7.83 13.04 -5.53
C LEU A 69 9.10 12.20 -5.36
N ALA A 70 10.18 12.52 -6.09
CA ALA A 70 11.49 11.89 -5.90
C ALA A 70 12.07 12.16 -4.49
N ARG A 71 11.88 13.36 -3.93
CA ARG A 71 12.28 13.69 -2.55
C ARG A 71 11.45 12.93 -1.51
N ILE A 72 10.15 12.80 -1.72
CA ILE A 72 9.26 11.99 -0.87
C ILE A 72 9.74 10.54 -0.87
N HIS A 73 9.97 9.95 -2.05
CA HIS A 73 10.49 8.59 -2.19
C HIS A 73 11.81 8.40 -1.43
N LYS A 74 12.77 9.32 -1.64
CA LYS A 74 14.07 9.30 -0.96
C LYS A 74 13.92 9.41 0.56
N PHE A 75 13.02 10.27 1.04
CA PHE A 75 12.75 10.41 2.46
C PHE A 75 12.19 9.12 3.06
N VAL A 76 11.15 8.54 2.45
CA VAL A 76 10.51 7.32 2.95
C VAL A 76 11.52 6.16 2.97
N ASN A 77 12.23 5.93 1.86
CA ASN A 77 13.19 4.83 1.77
C ASN A 77 14.43 4.99 2.66
N GLY A 78 14.87 6.23 2.86
CA GLY A 78 16.07 6.54 3.63
C GLY A 78 15.81 6.58 5.14
N ARG A 79 14.55 6.73 5.57
CA ARG A 79 14.18 6.91 6.98
C ARG A 79 13.39 5.75 7.56
N PHE A 80 12.66 4.99 6.75
CA PHE A 80 11.85 3.87 7.22
C PHE A 80 12.45 2.53 6.79
N TYR A 81 12.28 1.55 7.65
CA TYR A 81 12.74 0.20 7.42
C TYR A 81 11.59 -0.65 6.88
N HIS A 82 11.75 -1.15 5.65
CA HIS A 82 10.81 -2.08 5.05
C HIS A 82 10.99 -3.45 5.72
N ALA A 83 10.09 -3.79 6.63
CA ALA A 83 10.27 -4.96 7.46
C ALA A 83 9.99 -6.27 6.75
N ARG A 84 10.72 -7.28 7.19
CA ARG A 84 10.47 -8.67 6.86
C ARG A 84 9.27 -9.18 7.65
N PRO A 85 8.58 -10.21 7.15
CA PRO A 85 7.39 -10.76 7.80
C PRO A 85 7.60 -11.16 9.28
N LEU A 86 8.75 -11.74 9.64
CA LEU A 86 9.05 -12.10 11.03
C LEU A 86 9.21 -10.90 11.98
N GLU A 87 9.61 -9.74 11.46
CA GLU A 87 9.77 -8.53 12.28
C GLU A 87 8.41 -7.92 12.60
N PHE A 88 7.45 -8.01 11.66
CA PHE A 88 6.04 -7.74 11.93
C PHE A 88 5.50 -8.70 12.99
N ALA A 89 5.74 -10.01 12.85
CA ALA A 89 5.31 -10.99 13.84
C ALA A 89 5.87 -10.71 15.24
N ARG A 90 7.13 -10.26 15.34
CA ARG A 90 7.76 -9.90 16.61
C ARG A 90 7.07 -8.70 17.29
N ILE A 91 6.60 -7.72 16.51
CA ILE A 91 6.05 -6.47 17.05
C ILE A 91 4.55 -6.58 17.29
N TYR A 92 3.81 -7.17 16.36
CA TYR A 92 2.34 -7.22 16.40
C TYR A 92 1.76 -8.60 16.70
N GLY A 93 2.60 -9.64 16.74
CA GLY A 93 2.17 -11.02 16.94
C GLY A 93 1.76 -11.72 15.64
N LEU A 94 1.11 -12.86 15.81
CA LEU A 94 0.55 -13.65 14.72
C LEU A 94 -0.96 -13.42 14.66
N HIS A 95 -1.47 -13.33 13.45
CA HIS A 95 -2.87 -13.50 13.13
C HIS A 95 -3.17 -14.99 13.05
N GLU A 96 -4.25 -15.41 13.71
CA GLU A 96 -4.63 -16.82 13.81
C GLU A 96 -6.05 -17.00 13.28
N ARG A 97 -6.17 -17.79 12.21
CA ARG A 97 -7.44 -18.07 11.54
C ARG A 97 -8.49 -18.67 12.50
N GLU A 98 -8.06 -19.48 13.46
CA GLU A 98 -8.96 -20.23 14.35
C GLU A 98 -9.81 -19.35 15.28
N TYR A 99 -9.40 -18.11 15.53
CA TYR A 99 -10.15 -17.17 16.38
C TYR A 99 -11.16 -16.33 15.60
N ILE A 100 -11.31 -16.53 14.30
CA ILE A 100 -12.28 -15.79 13.48
C ILE A 100 -13.65 -16.48 13.55
N ALA A 101 -14.56 -15.89 14.32
CA ALA A 101 -15.91 -16.43 14.49
C ALA A 101 -16.91 -15.97 13.41
N ASP A 102 -16.70 -14.79 12.83
CA ASP A 102 -17.59 -14.23 11.82
C ASP A 102 -17.35 -14.87 10.45
N VAL A 103 -18.40 -15.37 9.81
CA VAL A 103 -18.30 -16.11 8.54
C VAL A 103 -17.77 -15.24 7.41
N ALA A 104 -18.19 -13.98 7.32
CA ALA A 104 -17.75 -13.08 6.25
C ALA A 104 -16.28 -12.68 6.43
N ASP A 105 -15.85 -12.46 7.67
CA ASP A 105 -14.43 -12.21 7.98
C ASP A 105 -13.58 -13.47 7.72
N LEU A 106 -14.12 -14.67 7.98
CA LEU A 106 -13.43 -15.93 7.70
C LEU A 106 -13.23 -16.15 6.20
N GLU A 107 -14.24 -15.88 5.37
CA GLU A 107 -14.13 -15.96 3.91
C GLU A 107 -13.07 -14.98 3.36
N ALA A 108 -13.09 -13.74 3.84
CA ALA A 108 -12.09 -12.74 3.45
C ALA A 108 -10.68 -13.14 3.90
N ASN A 109 -10.57 -13.72 5.10
CA ASN A 109 -9.32 -14.26 5.62
C ASN A 109 -8.78 -15.39 4.75
N ASP A 110 -9.61 -16.39 4.44
CA ASP A 110 -9.20 -17.56 3.66
C ASP A 110 -8.78 -17.16 2.26
N TYR A 111 -9.48 -16.20 1.67
CA TYR A 111 -9.08 -15.59 0.43
C TYR A 111 -7.69 -14.91 0.52
N ALA A 112 -7.47 -14.08 1.55
CA ALA A 112 -6.18 -13.42 1.75
C ALA A 112 -5.04 -14.42 1.94
N MET A 113 -5.24 -15.43 2.79
CA MET A 113 -4.27 -16.50 3.00
C MET A 113 -3.97 -17.27 1.71
N GLY A 114 -4.98 -17.53 0.87
CA GLY A 114 -4.80 -18.16 -0.44
C GLY A 114 -3.99 -17.30 -1.42
N ILE A 115 -4.20 -15.98 -1.44
CA ILE A 115 -3.38 -15.04 -2.25
C ILE A 115 -1.93 -15.05 -1.74
N LEU A 116 -1.73 -14.99 -0.42
CA LEU A 116 -0.43 -15.00 0.21
C LEU A 116 0.34 -16.30 -0.09
N ALA A 117 -0.32 -17.46 0.02
CA ALA A 117 0.26 -18.76 -0.30
C ALA A 117 0.77 -18.81 -1.74
N ARG A 118 -0.08 -18.45 -2.72
CA ARG A 118 0.32 -18.38 -4.14
C ARG A 118 1.49 -17.43 -4.37
N GLY A 119 1.48 -16.27 -3.71
CA GLY A 119 2.55 -15.29 -3.82
C GLY A 119 3.89 -15.82 -3.27
N PHE A 120 3.87 -16.52 -2.14
CA PHE A 120 5.08 -17.10 -1.55
C PHE A 120 5.57 -18.35 -2.29
N GLU A 121 4.68 -19.18 -2.84
CA GLU A 121 5.03 -20.29 -3.74
C GLU A 121 5.87 -19.79 -4.93
N GLN A 122 5.45 -18.70 -5.58
CA GLN A 122 6.19 -18.08 -6.69
C GLN A 122 7.52 -17.43 -6.27
N ARG A 123 7.72 -17.22 -4.95
CA ARG A 123 8.95 -16.68 -4.35
C ARG A 123 9.82 -17.77 -3.73
N MET A 124 9.42 -19.05 -3.82
CA MET A 124 10.24 -20.17 -3.37
C MET A 124 11.60 -20.15 -4.07
N GLY A 125 12.68 -20.35 -3.29
CA GLY A 125 14.06 -20.25 -3.77
C GLY A 125 14.55 -18.83 -4.06
N LYS A 126 13.69 -17.80 -4.08
CA LYS A 126 14.07 -16.39 -4.29
C LYS A 126 14.25 -15.61 -2.99
N VAL A 127 13.50 -15.95 -1.95
CA VAL A 127 13.61 -15.33 -0.62
C VAL A 127 13.67 -16.41 0.45
N SER A 128 14.60 -16.25 1.40
CA SER A 128 14.90 -17.29 2.41
C SER A 128 13.76 -17.55 3.39
N TRP A 129 12.86 -16.58 3.57
CA TRP A 129 11.76 -16.65 4.52
C TRP A 129 10.45 -17.21 3.91
N ALA A 130 10.37 -17.45 2.59
CA ALA A 130 9.16 -17.97 1.94
C ALA A 130 8.75 -19.37 2.45
N PRO A 131 9.66 -20.35 2.62
CA PRO A 131 9.27 -21.68 3.10
C PRO A 131 8.60 -21.64 4.47
N MET A 132 9.14 -20.86 5.40
CA MET A 132 8.59 -20.73 6.75
C MET A 132 7.20 -20.08 6.74
N LEU A 133 6.95 -19.06 5.91
CA LEU A 133 5.62 -18.46 5.81
C LEU A 133 4.59 -19.39 5.17
N LEU A 134 5.01 -20.24 4.22
CA LEU A 134 4.11 -21.26 3.68
C LEU A 134 3.71 -22.27 4.74
N GLU A 135 4.61 -22.67 5.64
CA GLU A 135 4.26 -23.53 6.78
C GLU A 135 3.30 -22.83 7.75
N PHE A 136 3.52 -21.55 8.05
CA PHE A 136 2.58 -20.78 8.88
C PHE A 136 1.19 -20.72 8.25
N LEU A 137 1.10 -20.45 6.94
CA LEU A 137 -0.18 -20.41 6.23
C LEU A 137 -0.91 -21.76 6.26
N LYS A 138 -0.19 -22.90 6.16
CA LYS A 138 -0.78 -24.24 6.32
C LYS A 138 -1.35 -24.46 7.72
N MET A 139 -0.77 -23.82 8.73
CA MET A 139 -1.26 -23.85 10.11
C MET A 139 -2.37 -22.82 10.38
N GLY A 140 -2.78 -22.03 9.39
CA GLY A 140 -3.74 -20.94 9.58
C GLY A 140 -3.15 -19.73 10.31
N LEU A 141 -1.84 -19.56 10.27
CA LEU A 141 -1.08 -18.49 10.92
C LEU A 141 -0.48 -17.54 9.88
N PHE A 142 -0.40 -16.25 10.22
CA PHE A 142 0.37 -15.30 9.43
C PHE A 142 0.84 -14.13 10.32
N PRO A 143 1.96 -13.43 10.03
CA PRO A 143 2.30 -12.22 10.75
C PRO A 143 1.15 -11.20 10.74
N GLU A 144 0.87 -10.60 11.89
CA GLU A 144 -0.18 -9.57 12.02
C GLU A 144 0.30 -8.27 11.36
N TYR A 145 -0.12 -8.06 10.11
CA TYR A 145 0.15 -6.82 9.38
C TYR A 145 -0.89 -5.77 9.76
N VAL A 146 -0.56 -4.96 10.77
CA VAL A 146 -1.27 -3.72 11.09
C VAL A 146 -0.78 -2.59 10.18
N TYR A 147 -1.70 -1.76 9.70
CA TYR A 147 -1.45 -0.56 8.90
C TYR A 147 -1.63 0.71 9.75
N PRO A 148 -0.54 1.23 10.35
CA PRO A 148 -0.57 2.39 11.23
C PRO A 148 -0.54 3.76 10.51
N THR A 149 -0.87 4.82 11.25
CA THR A 149 -0.49 6.19 10.89
C THR A 149 0.98 6.46 11.19
N MET A 150 1.53 7.55 10.63
CA MET A 150 2.91 7.98 10.87
C MET A 150 3.24 8.13 12.36
N ASP A 151 2.31 8.61 13.19
CA ASP A 151 2.54 8.73 14.64
C ASP A 151 2.87 7.38 15.28
N VAL A 152 2.09 6.35 14.94
CA VAL A 152 2.26 4.99 15.46
C VAL A 152 3.53 4.36 14.87
N ILE A 153 3.82 4.58 13.58
CA ILE A 153 5.08 4.12 12.97
C ILE A 153 6.30 4.69 13.71
N LEU A 154 6.27 5.98 14.04
CA LEU A 154 7.35 6.64 14.78
C LEU A 154 7.45 6.15 16.23
N ALA A 155 6.32 5.79 16.84
CA ALA A 155 6.30 5.24 18.19
C ALA A 155 7.02 3.88 18.29
N HIS A 156 7.15 3.12 17.19
CA HIS A 156 7.91 1.88 17.15
C HIS A 156 9.42 2.06 17.12
N ARG A 157 9.93 3.29 16.97
CA ARG A 157 11.37 3.57 16.88
C ARG A 157 12.21 2.91 17.99
N PRO A 158 11.81 2.91 19.28
CA PRO A 158 12.58 2.24 20.33
C PRO A 158 12.73 0.72 20.10
N LEU A 159 11.76 0.07 19.45
CA LEU A 159 11.79 -1.36 19.14
C LEU A 159 12.76 -1.72 18.00
N LEU A 160 13.33 -0.70 17.35
CA LEU A 160 14.22 -0.80 16.20
C LEU A 160 15.63 -0.26 16.53
N SER A 161 15.96 -0.06 17.81
CA SER A 161 17.23 0.52 18.27
C SER A 161 18.46 -0.21 17.75
N ASP A 162 18.34 -1.52 17.55
CA ASP A 162 19.43 -2.41 17.21
C ASP A 162 19.65 -2.51 15.69
N LEU A 163 18.75 -1.93 14.89
CA LEU A 163 18.88 -1.93 13.43
C LEU A 163 19.91 -0.87 12.96
N PRO A 164 20.79 -1.23 12.01
CA PRO A 164 21.69 -0.29 11.36
C PRO A 164 20.92 0.90 10.76
N GLY A 165 21.49 2.10 10.85
CA GLY A 165 20.89 3.32 10.32
C GLY A 165 19.80 3.96 11.19
N LYS A 166 19.40 3.31 12.30
CA LYS A 166 18.44 3.83 13.29
C LYS A 166 17.16 4.37 12.62
N PRO A 167 16.40 3.51 11.92
CA PRO A 167 15.22 3.92 11.19
C PRO A 167 14.21 4.63 12.11
N LEU A 168 13.44 5.54 11.53
CA LEU A 168 12.38 6.26 12.24
C LEU A 168 11.19 5.35 12.59
N GLY A 169 11.01 4.27 11.84
CA GLY A 169 9.95 3.29 12.07
C GLY A 169 9.99 2.17 11.03
N MET A 170 9.02 1.27 11.15
CA MET A 170 8.86 0.08 10.32
C MET A 170 7.67 0.25 9.37
N THR A 171 7.83 -0.17 8.12
CA THR A 171 6.79 -0.08 7.10
C THR A 171 6.62 -1.40 6.35
N SER A 172 5.40 -1.68 5.93
CA SER A 172 5.03 -2.64 4.88
C SER A 172 4.89 -1.93 3.53
N CYS A 173 4.61 -2.67 2.45
CA CYS A 173 4.32 -2.08 1.14
C CYS A 173 3.09 -1.16 1.16
N ALA A 174 2.04 -1.52 1.93
CA ALA A 174 0.86 -0.69 2.10
C ALA A 174 1.20 0.62 2.83
N ASP A 175 1.96 0.55 3.93
CA ASP A 175 2.37 1.72 4.70
C ASP A 175 3.21 2.69 3.86
N GLU A 176 4.13 2.17 3.04
CA GLU A 176 4.91 3.00 2.11
C GLU A 176 4.01 3.74 1.13
N CYS A 177 3.06 3.04 0.50
CA CYS A 177 2.12 3.66 -0.44
C CYS A 177 1.26 4.74 0.25
N ILE A 178 0.73 4.44 1.44
CA ILE A 178 -0.11 5.36 2.22
C ILE A 178 0.70 6.60 2.63
N LEU A 179 1.92 6.42 3.14
CA LEU A 179 2.78 7.53 3.55
C LEU A 179 3.16 8.40 2.36
N ILE A 180 3.53 7.81 1.21
CA ILE A 180 3.88 8.53 0.00
C ILE A 180 2.67 9.34 -0.51
N ALA A 181 1.49 8.72 -0.61
CA ALA A 181 0.27 9.41 -1.02
C ALA A 181 -0.07 10.57 -0.08
N SER A 182 0.01 10.36 1.24
CA SER A 182 -0.28 11.37 2.25
C SER A 182 0.71 12.54 2.18
N LEU A 183 2.00 12.25 2.02
CA LEU A 183 3.04 13.27 1.86
C LEU A 183 2.88 14.04 0.54
N ALA A 184 2.51 13.37 -0.56
CA ALA A 184 2.26 14.01 -1.84
C ALA A 184 1.10 15.00 -1.76
N LEU A 185 0.00 14.64 -1.08
CA LEU A 185 -1.12 15.54 -0.80
C LEU A 185 -0.70 16.71 0.11
N ALA A 186 0.00 16.43 1.22
CA ALA A 186 0.45 17.45 2.15
C ALA A 186 1.43 18.46 1.51
N LEU A 187 2.18 18.03 0.50
CA LEU A 187 3.09 18.86 -0.30
C LEU A 187 2.45 19.43 -1.56
N GLN A 188 1.14 19.20 -1.78
CA GLN A 188 0.39 19.66 -2.96
C GLN A 188 1.03 19.22 -4.29
N CYS A 189 1.62 18.02 -4.31
CA CYS A 189 2.20 17.40 -5.51
C CYS A 189 1.15 16.73 -6.38
N CYS A 190 -0.02 16.43 -5.81
CA CYS A 190 -1.16 15.82 -6.47
C CYS A 190 -2.45 16.20 -5.71
N ASN A 191 -3.58 15.98 -6.36
CA ASN A 191 -4.92 16.01 -5.77
C ASN A 191 -5.34 14.61 -5.30
N LEU A 192 -6.46 14.53 -4.59
CA LEU A 192 -7.03 13.24 -4.16
C LEU A 192 -7.37 12.34 -5.35
N ASP A 193 -7.96 12.90 -6.40
CA ASP A 193 -8.37 12.15 -7.60
C ASP A 193 -7.20 11.60 -8.44
N ASP A 194 -5.97 12.00 -8.12
CA ASP A 194 -4.76 11.53 -8.78
C ASP A 194 -4.23 10.22 -8.19
N ILE A 195 -4.78 9.78 -7.05
CA ILE A 195 -4.31 8.61 -6.28
C ILE A 195 -5.00 7.35 -6.77
N ILE A 196 -4.20 6.39 -7.24
CA ILE A 196 -4.64 5.05 -7.60
C ILE A 196 -3.74 4.03 -6.92
N LEU A 197 -4.28 3.28 -5.98
CA LEU A 197 -3.60 2.15 -5.36
C LEU A 197 -3.98 0.87 -6.11
N LEU A 198 -2.96 0.14 -6.52
CA LEU A 198 -3.11 -1.19 -7.12
C LEU A 198 -2.52 -2.20 -6.14
N GLY A 199 -3.23 -3.28 -5.86
CA GLY A 199 -2.70 -4.24 -4.89
C GLY A 199 -3.44 -5.55 -4.78
N SER A 200 -3.01 -6.28 -3.77
CA SER A 200 -3.64 -7.48 -3.22
C SER A 200 -3.15 -7.67 -1.78
N PRO A 201 -3.68 -8.65 -1.03
CA PRO A 201 -3.12 -9.03 0.27
C PRO A 201 -1.62 -9.29 0.26
N PHE A 202 -1.04 -9.65 -0.89
CA PHE A 202 0.39 -9.93 -1.02
C PHE A 202 1.28 -8.68 -1.18
N HIS A 203 0.81 -7.67 -1.92
CA HIS A 203 1.61 -6.49 -2.24
C HIS A 203 0.74 -5.32 -2.67
N TYR A 204 1.13 -4.10 -2.25
CA TYR A 204 0.49 -2.85 -2.65
C TYR A 204 1.46 -1.95 -3.38
N SER A 205 0.91 -1.16 -4.28
CA SER A 205 1.62 -0.18 -5.05
C SER A 205 0.74 1.05 -5.30
N LEU A 206 1.38 2.19 -5.55
CA LEU A 206 0.74 3.49 -5.76
C LEU A 206 1.10 4.05 -7.13
N PHE A 207 0.08 4.41 -7.90
CA PHE A 207 0.21 5.34 -9.02
C PHE A 207 -0.29 6.72 -8.60
N LEU A 208 0.45 7.75 -9.03
CA LEU A 208 0.04 9.15 -8.93
C LEU A 208 -0.01 9.75 -10.33
N PHE A 209 -1.12 10.38 -10.67
CA PHE A 209 -1.30 11.08 -11.94
C PHE A 209 -1.60 12.57 -11.76
N PRO A 210 -0.63 13.39 -11.29
CA PRO A 210 -0.81 14.84 -11.16
C PRO A 210 -1.27 15.46 -12.47
N GLU A 211 -2.09 16.51 -12.37
CA GLU A 211 -2.59 17.24 -13.54
C GLU A 211 -1.46 17.68 -14.48
N GLY A 212 -1.61 17.39 -15.78
CA GLY A 212 -0.63 17.72 -16.81
C GLY A 212 0.65 16.87 -16.82
N GLY A 213 0.77 15.84 -15.96
CA GLY A 213 1.92 14.93 -15.92
C GLY A 213 1.66 13.57 -16.60
N GLU A 214 2.75 12.87 -16.94
CA GLU A 214 2.72 11.51 -17.52
C GLU A 214 2.44 10.39 -16.49
N GLY A 215 2.39 10.74 -15.21
CA GLY A 215 2.20 9.81 -14.10
C GLY A 215 3.48 9.25 -13.49
N PHE A 216 3.34 8.70 -12.29
CA PHE A 216 4.41 8.14 -11.46
C PHE A 216 3.95 6.84 -10.86
N TRP A 217 4.86 5.87 -10.72
CA TRP A 217 4.59 4.58 -10.12
C TRP A 217 5.57 4.27 -8.99
N PHE A 218 5.02 4.06 -7.80
CA PHE A 218 5.74 3.60 -6.62
C PHE A 218 5.37 2.14 -6.38
N ASN A 219 6.24 1.21 -6.78
CA ASN A 219 6.02 -0.23 -6.60
C ASN A 219 6.23 -0.69 -5.13
N ALA A 220 6.25 0.25 -4.18
CA ALA A 220 6.81 0.04 -2.84
C ALA A 220 8.18 -0.64 -2.94
N LYS A 221 8.71 -1.22 -1.86
CA LYS A 221 10.02 -1.92 -1.86
C LYS A 221 11.16 -1.07 -2.41
N ARG A 222 11.05 0.25 -2.22
CA ARG A 222 12.03 1.27 -2.64
C ARG A 222 12.16 1.48 -4.15
N GLU A 223 11.17 1.07 -4.93
CA GLU A 223 11.13 1.32 -6.38
C GLU A 223 10.21 2.49 -6.74
N PHE A 224 10.70 3.37 -7.61
CA PHE A 224 10.00 4.56 -8.12
C PHE A 224 10.29 4.71 -9.61
N PHE A 225 9.24 4.88 -10.40
CA PHE A 225 9.31 5.01 -11.85
C PHE A 225 8.53 6.23 -12.32
N GLU A 226 9.18 7.05 -13.14
CA GLU A 226 8.52 8.03 -13.99
C GLU A 226 8.12 7.36 -15.31
N ALA A 227 7.01 7.75 -15.92
CA ALA A 227 6.51 7.11 -17.15
C ALA A 227 7.55 7.08 -18.28
N GLY A 228 8.28 8.19 -18.46
CA GLY A 228 9.36 8.28 -19.45
C GLY A 228 10.50 7.29 -19.17
N SER A 229 10.92 7.19 -17.90
CA SER A 229 11.94 6.23 -17.48
C SER A 229 11.48 4.78 -17.63
N TRP A 230 10.22 4.49 -17.29
CA TRP A 230 9.62 3.16 -17.47
C TRP A 230 9.63 2.75 -18.94
N LYS A 231 9.13 3.61 -19.83
CA LYS A 231 9.11 3.39 -21.28
C LYS A 231 10.53 3.26 -21.85
N ALA A 232 11.50 4.03 -21.35
CA ALA A 232 12.90 3.90 -21.79
C ALA A 232 13.51 2.56 -21.36
N LEU A 233 13.18 2.06 -20.17
CA LEU A 233 13.70 0.79 -19.64
C LEU A 233 13.03 -0.45 -20.24
N HIS A 234 11.74 -0.35 -20.58
CA HIS A 234 10.91 -1.52 -20.90
C HIS A 234 10.11 -1.41 -22.20
N GLY A 235 10.10 -0.25 -22.86
CA GLY A 235 9.36 0.03 -24.09
C GLY A 235 10.19 0.05 -25.38
N GLY A 236 11.51 -0.21 -25.30
CA GLY A 236 12.40 -0.28 -26.46
C GLY A 236 12.24 -1.59 -27.26
N GLY A 237 12.13 -1.45 -28.59
CA GLY A 237 11.76 -2.48 -29.56
C GLY A 237 12.40 -3.87 -29.41
N SER A 238 11.58 -4.89 -29.72
CA SER A 238 11.97 -6.29 -29.95
C SER A 238 12.61 -7.04 -28.77
N GLY A 239 12.14 -6.84 -27.53
CA GLY A 239 12.49 -7.74 -26.43
C GLY A 239 12.20 -7.28 -24.99
N GLY A 240 11.93 -5.99 -24.76
CA GLY A 240 11.48 -5.51 -23.45
C GLY A 240 10.02 -5.88 -23.21
N ASN A 241 9.76 -6.91 -22.40
CA ASN A 241 8.39 -7.28 -22.08
C ASN A 241 7.93 -6.46 -20.86
N ALA A 242 7.41 -5.24 -21.10
CA ALA A 242 6.83 -4.37 -20.06
C ALA A 242 5.84 -5.13 -19.16
N LYS A 243 5.09 -6.08 -19.74
CA LYS A 243 4.23 -6.99 -19.01
C LYS A 243 4.98 -7.91 -18.07
N GLN A 244 6.03 -8.60 -18.53
CA GLN A 244 6.86 -9.40 -17.64
C GLN A 244 7.52 -8.55 -16.54
N ALA A 245 8.06 -7.38 -16.89
CA ALA A 245 8.71 -6.49 -15.92
C ALA A 245 7.73 -5.98 -14.84
N PHE A 246 6.48 -5.77 -15.23
CA PHE A 246 5.39 -5.45 -14.32
C PHE A 246 4.98 -6.68 -13.48
N GLU A 247 4.76 -7.84 -14.09
CA GLU A 247 4.36 -9.08 -13.41
C GLU A 247 5.43 -9.57 -12.40
N GLU A 248 6.72 -9.37 -12.69
CA GLU A 248 7.81 -9.68 -11.74
C GLU A 248 7.74 -8.82 -10.45
N ARG A 249 7.17 -7.62 -10.58
CA ARG A 249 7.01 -6.61 -9.52
C ARG A 249 5.68 -6.74 -8.80
N MET A 250 4.60 -6.84 -9.55
CA MET A 250 3.20 -7.00 -9.15
C MET A 250 2.70 -8.40 -9.51
N LEU A 251 3.23 -9.42 -8.83
CA LEU A 251 2.91 -10.83 -9.10
C LEU A 251 1.42 -11.15 -9.04
N ILE A 252 0.74 -10.56 -8.06
CA ILE A 252 -0.68 -10.75 -7.84
C ILE A 252 -1.28 -9.40 -7.48
N PHE A 253 -2.21 -8.94 -8.30
CA PHE A 253 -3.11 -7.85 -7.97
C PHE A 253 -4.55 -8.31 -8.19
N ASP A 254 -5.44 -7.92 -7.30
CA ASP A 254 -6.86 -8.31 -7.31
C ASP A 254 -7.79 -7.11 -7.15
N ARG A 255 -7.24 -5.92 -6.90
CA ARG A 255 -8.00 -4.72 -6.61
C ARG A 255 -7.34 -3.43 -7.06
N VAL A 256 -8.20 -2.48 -7.37
CA VAL A 256 -7.86 -1.05 -7.50
C VAL A 256 -8.61 -0.29 -6.41
N ILE A 257 -7.92 0.63 -5.74
CA ILE A 257 -8.47 1.45 -4.66
C ILE A 257 -8.14 2.91 -4.95
N THR A 258 -9.14 3.78 -4.85
CA THR A 258 -9.02 5.24 -5.03
C THR A 258 -9.81 5.93 -3.92
N PRO A 259 -9.63 7.25 -3.70
CA PRO A 259 -10.47 7.98 -2.74
C PRO A 259 -11.97 7.99 -3.06
N ARG A 260 -12.35 7.73 -4.31
CA ARG A 260 -13.74 7.65 -4.75
C ARG A 260 -14.37 6.27 -4.54
N GLY A 261 -13.54 5.25 -4.31
CA GLY A 261 -14.02 3.88 -4.22
C GLY A 261 -13.00 2.85 -4.66
N HIS A 262 -13.42 1.58 -4.64
CA HIS A 262 -12.60 0.44 -4.99
C HIS A 262 -13.32 -0.51 -5.95
N ALA A 263 -12.53 -1.34 -6.63
CA ALA A 263 -12.98 -2.50 -7.38
C ALA A 263 -12.12 -3.70 -7.01
N VAL A 264 -12.75 -4.81 -6.60
CA VAL A 264 -12.10 -6.10 -6.30
C VAL A 264 -12.57 -7.12 -7.34
N PHE A 265 -11.66 -7.49 -8.24
CA PHE A 265 -11.99 -8.21 -9.47
C PHE A 265 -12.55 -9.62 -9.22
N PRO A 266 -11.96 -10.46 -8.34
CA PRO A 266 -12.41 -11.85 -8.19
C PRO A 266 -13.83 -11.97 -7.63
N PHE A 267 -14.27 -11.00 -6.83
CA PHE A 267 -15.60 -10.99 -6.22
C PHE A 267 -16.62 -10.16 -6.98
N LYS A 268 -16.21 -9.49 -8.07
CA LYS A 268 -17.03 -8.49 -8.78
C LYS A 268 -17.64 -7.43 -7.84
N LYS A 269 -16.97 -7.18 -6.71
CA LYS A 269 -17.37 -6.18 -5.71
C LYS A 269 -16.73 -4.86 -6.08
N SER A 270 -17.54 -3.86 -6.39
CA SER A 270 -17.05 -2.54 -6.78
C SER A 270 -17.98 -1.46 -6.26
N THR A 271 -17.41 -0.43 -5.66
CA THR A 271 -18.13 0.83 -5.40
C THR A 271 -17.94 1.82 -6.55
N LEU A 272 -16.98 1.56 -7.43
CA LEU A 272 -16.76 2.31 -8.67
C LEU A 272 -17.66 1.77 -9.78
N SER A 273 -18.16 2.66 -10.64
CA SER A 273 -18.83 2.27 -11.88
C SER A 273 -17.85 1.61 -12.86
N ARG A 274 -18.38 0.85 -13.83
CA ARG A 274 -17.55 0.22 -14.88
C ARG A 274 -16.76 1.25 -15.69
N VAL A 275 -17.36 2.41 -15.96
CA VAL A 275 -16.71 3.51 -16.71
C VAL A 275 -15.53 4.06 -15.92
N GLU A 276 -15.69 4.24 -14.61
CA GLU A 276 -14.59 4.69 -13.74
C GLU A 276 -13.46 3.67 -13.69
N VAL A 277 -13.78 2.38 -13.48
CA VAL A 277 -12.75 1.31 -13.47
C VAL A 277 -11.99 1.28 -14.80
N HIS A 278 -12.70 1.34 -15.93
CA HIS A 278 -12.06 1.35 -17.25
C HIS A 278 -11.14 2.56 -17.43
N ALA A 279 -11.59 3.76 -17.06
CA ALA A 279 -10.77 4.97 -17.14
C ALA A 279 -9.50 4.89 -16.26
N LEU A 280 -9.58 4.26 -15.08
CA LEU A 280 -8.41 4.04 -14.21
C LEU A 280 -7.42 3.05 -14.85
N LEU A 281 -7.92 1.93 -15.40
CA LEU A 281 -7.10 0.95 -16.10
C LEU A 281 -6.45 1.57 -17.34
N GLU A 282 -7.17 2.36 -18.14
CA GLU A 282 -6.61 3.06 -19.29
C GLU A 282 -5.46 4.01 -18.90
N LYS A 283 -5.59 4.74 -17.78
CA LYS A 283 -4.50 5.59 -17.26
C LYS A 283 -3.25 4.76 -16.94
N MET A 284 -3.41 3.65 -16.22
CA MET A 284 -2.31 2.75 -15.88
C MET A 284 -1.72 2.07 -17.13
N ASN A 285 -2.54 1.66 -18.08
CA ASN A 285 -2.11 1.05 -19.35
C ASN A 285 -1.24 2.02 -20.17
N ARG A 286 -1.63 3.30 -20.25
CA ARG A 286 -0.81 4.33 -20.93
C ARG A 286 0.53 4.59 -20.24
N PHE A 287 0.56 4.53 -18.91
CA PHE A 287 1.82 4.63 -18.15
C PHE A 287 2.71 3.41 -18.45
N LEU A 288 2.16 2.20 -18.31
CA LEU A 288 2.89 0.94 -18.37
C LEU A 288 3.26 0.54 -19.81
N GLY A 289 2.56 1.07 -20.81
CA GLY A 289 2.74 0.68 -22.22
C GLY A 289 2.23 -0.72 -22.52
N MET A 290 1.21 -1.19 -21.80
CA MET A 290 0.62 -2.53 -21.93
C MET A 290 -0.84 -2.54 -21.47
N GLU A 291 -1.55 -3.64 -21.70
CA GLU A 291 -2.92 -3.87 -21.22
C GLU A 291 -2.90 -4.70 -19.91
N LEU A 292 -3.53 -4.16 -18.87
CA LEU A 292 -3.81 -4.80 -17.58
C LEU A 292 -5.11 -5.61 -17.57
#